data_AF-A0A929HRG7-F1
#
_entry.id   AF-A0A929HRG7-F1
#
_cell.length_a   1.000
_cell.length_b   1.000
_cell.length_c   1.000
_cell.angle_alpha   90.00
_cell.angle_beta   90.00
_cell.angle_gamma   90.00
#
_symmetry.space_group_name_H-M   'P 1'
#
loop_
_entity.id
_entity.type
_entity.pdbx_description
1 polymer ?
#
loop_
_entity_poly.entity_id
_entity_poly.type
_entity_poly.pdbx_seq_one_letter_code
_entity_poly.pdbx_strand_id
1 'polypeptide(L)'
;MSVYTEVSREQLVAFLSDYSVGELVSFDGISDGIENTNYFVNTDQGQFVLTLFEQHDFDELGYFLDVMTFFYKNDIPSAHPAADKNGDYLKTLCGRPAALVMRLSGRGVNDVASNKQCQAIGDVLGKMHKVGQSFEEHRPTQRGPDWRNESAIKLLPLLDNEQADLLRSELEFQANYAQLDLPTGVTHSDLFRDNALFEGDELQGIIDFYYACDEYLLYDLAVAVNDWCIDENGLIENTRYQMIMAAYMRHREPTKDELASWSLMLRAAALRFWLSRLLDLHFPRDGELTHTKNPDDFLKILKQHRANDNKS
;
A
#
# COMPACT_ATOMS: atom_id res chain seq x y z
N MET A 1 -19.69 -10.09 12.35
CA MET A 1 -19.60 -9.37 11.06
C MET A 1 -19.43 -7.91 11.40
N SER A 2 -18.20 -7.40 11.36
CA SER A 2 -17.95 -5.96 11.59
C SER A 2 -17.96 -5.26 10.24
N VAL A 3 -19.17 -5.03 9.72
CA VAL A 3 -19.35 -3.93 8.76
C VAL A 3 -19.42 -2.70 9.65
N TYR A 4 -18.32 -1.96 9.75
CA TYR A 4 -18.38 -0.61 10.32
C TYR A 4 -19.34 0.20 9.44
N THR A 5 -20.21 1.05 9.97
CA THR A 5 -21.26 1.77 9.20
C THR A 5 -22.15 0.91 8.28
N GLU A 6 -23.33 0.53 8.77
CA GLU A 6 -24.35 -0.15 7.96
C GLU A 6 -25.03 0.82 6.97
N VAL A 7 -24.98 0.50 5.67
CA VAL A 7 -25.64 1.24 4.59
C VAL A 7 -26.93 0.52 4.19
N SER A 8 -28.07 1.23 4.28
CA SER A 8 -29.36 0.71 3.82
C SER A 8 -29.46 0.75 2.29
N ARG A 9 -30.32 -0.12 1.72
CA ARG A 9 -30.58 -0.12 0.28
C ARG A 9 -31.10 1.24 -0.20
N GLU A 10 -31.99 1.87 0.56
CA GLU A 10 -32.55 3.19 0.21
C GLU A 10 -31.46 4.27 0.17
N GLN A 11 -30.55 4.26 1.14
CA GLN A 11 -29.42 5.19 1.18
C GLN A 11 -28.48 4.97 -0.02
N LEU A 12 -28.16 3.71 -0.34
CA LEU A 12 -27.30 3.39 -1.47
C LEU A 12 -27.94 3.76 -2.81
N VAL A 13 -29.25 3.51 -2.99
CA VAL A 13 -29.96 3.93 -4.20
C VAL A 13 -29.95 5.45 -4.37
N ALA A 14 -30.21 6.19 -3.29
CA ALA A 14 -30.14 7.65 -3.30
C ALA A 14 -28.73 8.14 -3.66
N PHE A 15 -27.70 7.53 -3.07
CA PHE A 15 -26.31 7.83 -3.37
C PHE A 15 -25.97 7.59 -4.85
N LEU A 16 -26.32 6.42 -5.40
CA LEU A 16 -26.05 6.05 -6.79
C LEU A 16 -26.83 6.90 -7.81
N SER A 17 -27.93 7.54 -7.40
CA SER A 17 -28.73 8.40 -8.29
C SER A 17 -27.96 9.61 -8.83
N ASP A 18 -26.88 10.01 -8.15
CA ASP A 18 -26.00 11.09 -8.58
C ASP A 18 -24.89 10.62 -9.54
N TYR A 19 -24.78 9.31 -9.79
CA TYR A 19 -23.79 8.72 -10.68
C TYR A 19 -24.42 8.27 -12.00
N SER A 20 -23.60 8.14 -13.05
CA SER A 20 -24.02 7.59 -14.35
C SER A 20 -23.70 6.09 -14.43
N VAL A 21 -24.08 5.33 -13.40
CA VAL A 21 -23.72 3.92 -13.22
C VAL A 21 -24.93 2.97 -13.25
N GLY A 22 -26.11 3.46 -13.62
CA GLY A 22 -27.31 2.63 -13.72
C GLY A 22 -28.03 2.37 -12.39
N GLU A 23 -28.90 1.36 -12.38
CA GLU A 23 -29.74 1.02 -11.23
C GLU A 23 -29.11 -0.08 -10.36
N LEU A 24 -29.27 0.04 -9.04
CA LEU A 24 -28.75 -0.93 -8.08
C LEU A 24 -29.46 -2.30 -8.20
N VAL A 25 -28.68 -3.32 -8.57
CA VAL A 25 -29.12 -4.72 -8.66
C VAL A 25 -28.93 -5.43 -7.31
N SER A 26 -27.71 -5.40 -6.77
CA SER A 26 -27.37 -5.99 -5.47
C SER A 26 -26.17 -5.30 -4.82
N PHE A 27 -26.00 -5.48 -3.52
CA PHE A 27 -24.79 -5.07 -2.82
C PHE A 27 -24.54 -5.98 -1.61
N ASP A 28 -23.26 -6.20 -1.29
CA ASP A 28 -22.83 -7.11 -0.24
C ASP A 28 -21.63 -6.50 0.51
N GLY A 29 -21.63 -6.56 1.84
CA GLY A 29 -20.52 -6.07 2.66
C GLY A 29 -19.28 -6.96 2.52
N ILE A 30 -18.11 -6.33 2.43
CA ILE A 30 -16.81 -6.99 2.36
C ILE A 30 -16.24 -7.07 3.77
N SER A 31 -15.99 -8.29 4.24
CA SER A 31 -15.56 -8.54 5.62
C SER A 31 -14.05 -8.40 5.85
N ASP A 32 -13.27 -8.28 4.78
CA ASP A 32 -11.80 -8.30 4.82
C ASP A 32 -11.17 -6.91 5.03
N GLY A 33 -11.98 -5.85 5.12
CA GLY A 33 -11.52 -4.48 5.38
C GLY A 33 -11.35 -4.20 6.87
N ILE A 34 -10.14 -3.80 7.29
CA ILE A 34 -9.82 -3.54 8.70
C ILE A 34 -9.98 -2.06 9.11
N GLU A 35 -9.82 -1.12 8.18
CA GLU A 35 -9.86 0.32 8.48
C GLU A 35 -11.08 1.04 7.87
N ASN A 36 -11.62 0.53 6.77
CA ASN A 36 -12.70 1.15 6.02
C ASN A 36 -13.83 0.15 5.76
N THR A 37 -15.03 0.69 5.60
CA THR A 37 -16.20 -0.10 5.25
C THR A 37 -16.28 -0.26 3.75
N ASN A 38 -16.26 -1.49 3.29
CA ASN A 38 -16.27 -1.79 1.88
C ASN A 38 -17.51 -2.61 1.50
N TYR A 39 -18.14 -2.26 0.38
CA TYR A 39 -19.27 -2.98 -0.19
C TYR A 39 -18.99 -3.31 -1.65
N PHE A 40 -19.26 -4.55 -2.06
CA PHE A 40 -19.47 -4.83 -3.48
C PHE A 40 -20.81 -4.24 -3.88
N VAL A 41 -20.85 -3.48 -4.97
CA VAL A 41 -22.05 -2.84 -5.50
C VAL A 41 -22.21 -3.26 -6.95
N ASN A 42 -23.30 -3.97 -7.26
CA ASN A 42 -23.63 -4.40 -8.62
C ASN A 42 -24.79 -3.56 -9.15
N THR A 43 -24.60 -3.00 -10.33
CA THR A 43 -25.60 -2.27 -11.08
C THR A 43 -25.88 -2.98 -12.40
N ASP A 44 -26.90 -2.52 -13.13
CA ASP A 44 -27.17 -3.00 -14.49
C ASP A 44 -26.14 -2.52 -15.53
N GLN A 45 -25.28 -1.55 -15.20
CA GLN A 45 -24.23 -1.02 -16.08
C GLN A 45 -22.81 -1.43 -15.68
N GLY A 46 -22.61 -2.04 -14.51
CA GLY A 46 -21.28 -2.41 -14.04
C GLY A 46 -21.18 -2.87 -12.59
N GLN A 47 -19.96 -3.21 -12.19
CA GLN A 47 -19.61 -3.66 -10.85
C GLN A 47 -18.65 -2.67 -10.22
N PHE A 48 -18.89 -2.36 -8.95
CA PHE A 48 -18.18 -1.33 -8.20
C PHE A 48 -17.83 -1.82 -6.80
N VAL A 49 -16.88 -1.13 -6.19
CA VAL A 49 -16.57 -1.20 -4.76
C VAL A 49 -16.90 0.17 -4.18
N LEU A 50 -17.81 0.20 -3.21
CA LEU A 50 -18.08 1.38 -2.41
C LEU A 50 -17.24 1.31 -1.15
N THR A 51 -16.45 2.35 -0.89
CA THR A 51 -15.65 2.49 0.32
C THR A 51 -16.16 3.67 1.12
N LEU A 52 -16.53 3.46 2.38
CA LEU A 52 -16.78 4.52 3.36
C LEU A 52 -15.55 4.63 4.28
N PHE A 53 -15.01 5.83 4.38
CA PHE A 53 -13.79 6.09 5.12
C PHE A 53 -14.13 6.39 6.58
N GLU A 54 -13.66 5.55 7.49
CA GLU A 54 -14.01 5.65 8.91
C GLU A 54 -13.10 6.66 9.66
N GLN A 55 -11.88 6.87 9.15
CA GLN A 55 -10.82 7.61 9.85
C GLN A 55 -10.18 8.75 9.05
N HIS A 56 -10.44 8.82 7.74
CA HIS A 56 -9.84 9.83 6.87
C HIS A 56 -10.77 11.03 6.70
N ASP A 57 -10.19 12.23 6.72
CA ASP A 57 -10.92 13.46 6.43
C ASP A 57 -11.09 13.65 4.92
N PHE A 58 -12.12 14.40 4.52
CA PHE A 58 -12.45 14.68 3.11
C PHE A 58 -11.25 15.21 2.30
N ASP A 59 -10.46 16.11 2.91
CA ASP A 59 -9.35 16.79 2.23
C ASP A 59 -8.19 15.83 1.91
N GLU A 60 -7.93 14.85 2.78
CA GLU A 60 -6.87 13.85 2.56
C GLU A 60 -7.25 12.85 1.46
N LEU A 61 -8.54 12.53 1.37
CA LEU A 61 -9.06 11.58 0.39
C LEU A 61 -9.02 12.10 -1.04
N GLY A 62 -9.14 13.41 -1.24
CA GLY A 62 -9.01 14.04 -2.56
C GLY A 62 -7.70 13.65 -3.24
N TYR A 63 -6.58 13.84 -2.54
CA TYR A 63 -5.24 13.49 -3.03
C TYR A 63 -5.15 12.03 -3.51
N PHE A 64 -5.68 11.06 -2.73
CA PHE A 64 -5.60 9.65 -3.13
C PHE A 64 -6.41 9.33 -4.39
N LEU A 65 -7.60 9.93 -4.52
CA LEU A 65 -8.45 9.75 -5.69
C LEU A 65 -7.83 10.40 -6.93
N ASP A 66 -7.12 11.52 -6.76
CA ASP A 66 -6.37 12.18 -7.82
C ASP A 66 -5.15 11.35 -8.26
N VAL A 67 -4.42 10.73 -7.32
CA VAL A 67 -3.35 9.77 -7.62
C VAL A 67 -3.87 8.57 -8.42
N MET A 68 -4.96 7.95 -7.96
CA MET A 68 -5.61 6.82 -8.64
C MET A 68 -6.04 7.20 -10.07
N THR A 69 -6.68 8.36 -10.22
CA THR A 69 -7.12 8.91 -11.50
C THR A 69 -5.95 9.21 -12.43
N PHE A 70 -4.87 9.80 -11.90
CA PHE A 70 -3.66 10.12 -12.65
C PHE A 70 -3.02 8.85 -13.23
N PHE A 71 -2.83 7.83 -12.40
CA PHE A 71 -2.23 6.57 -12.84
C PHE A 71 -3.11 5.85 -13.87
N TYR A 72 -4.43 5.80 -13.64
CA TYR A 72 -5.37 5.24 -14.60
C TYR A 72 -5.30 5.94 -15.98
N LYS A 73 -5.26 7.28 -15.99
CA LYS A 73 -5.14 8.07 -17.23
C LYS A 73 -3.80 7.89 -17.96
N ASN A 74 -2.78 7.37 -17.28
CA ASN A 74 -1.45 7.10 -17.82
C ASN A 74 -1.20 5.60 -18.06
N ASP A 75 -2.26 4.82 -18.32
CA ASP A 75 -2.20 3.39 -18.65
C ASP A 75 -1.55 2.51 -17.58
N ILE A 76 -1.54 2.96 -16.32
CA ILE A 76 -1.24 2.10 -15.17
C ILE A 76 -2.55 1.42 -14.75
N PRO A 77 -2.56 0.09 -14.53
CA PRO A 77 -3.76 -0.62 -14.12
C PRO A 77 -4.06 -0.32 -12.65
N SER A 78 -4.59 0.87 -12.37
CA SER A 78 -5.05 1.32 -11.06
C SER A 78 -6.58 1.31 -11.03
N ALA A 79 -7.15 1.06 -9.86
CA ALA A 79 -8.59 1.18 -9.68
C ALA A 79 -9.02 2.64 -9.95
N HIS A 80 -10.05 2.83 -10.77
CA HIS A 80 -10.49 4.16 -11.16
C HIS A 80 -11.75 4.57 -10.40
N PRO A 81 -11.74 5.70 -9.66
CA PRO A 81 -12.94 6.21 -9.01
C PRO A 81 -13.96 6.65 -10.06
N ALA A 82 -15.22 6.26 -9.85
CA ALA A 82 -16.34 6.74 -10.65
C ALA A 82 -16.66 8.18 -10.23
N ALA A 83 -16.62 9.10 -11.18
CA ALA A 83 -17.09 10.47 -10.94
C ALA A 83 -18.62 10.51 -10.88
N ASP A 84 -19.15 11.37 -10.01
CA ASP A 84 -20.57 11.71 -10.03
C ASP A 84 -20.91 12.60 -11.23
N LYS A 85 -22.19 12.97 -11.39
CA LYS A 85 -22.66 13.82 -12.50
C LYS A 85 -22.08 15.24 -12.49
N ASN A 86 -21.50 15.69 -11.39
CA ASN A 86 -20.81 16.98 -11.28
C ASN A 86 -19.29 16.85 -11.54
N GLY A 87 -18.78 15.63 -11.63
CA GLY A 87 -17.35 15.35 -11.81
C GLY A 87 -16.60 15.09 -10.51
N ASP A 88 -17.29 15.02 -9.37
CA ASP A 88 -16.68 14.82 -8.06
C ASP A 88 -16.48 13.32 -7.77
N TYR A 89 -15.34 12.94 -7.20
CA TYR A 89 -15.01 11.55 -6.87
C TYR A 89 -15.40 11.13 -5.45
N LEU A 90 -15.67 12.09 -4.57
CA LEU A 90 -15.93 11.87 -3.14
C LEU A 90 -17.25 12.52 -2.74
N LYS A 91 -18.09 11.79 -2.00
CA LYS A 91 -19.36 12.28 -1.47
C LYS A 91 -19.56 11.85 -0.03
N THR A 92 -20.55 12.40 0.64
CA THR A 92 -20.94 11.94 1.98
C THR A 92 -22.01 10.85 1.89
N LEU A 93 -21.79 9.73 2.57
CA LEU A 93 -22.79 8.67 2.78
C LEU A 93 -22.78 8.27 4.25
N CYS A 94 -23.96 8.23 4.89
CA CYS A 94 -24.08 7.89 6.32
C CYS A 94 -23.21 8.76 7.25
N GLY A 95 -22.95 10.02 6.87
CA GLY A 95 -22.10 10.95 7.63
C GLY A 95 -20.59 10.70 7.48
N ARG A 96 -20.18 9.78 6.59
CA ARG A 96 -18.78 9.47 6.28
C ARG A 96 -18.44 9.91 4.85
N PRO A 97 -17.19 10.28 4.57
CA PRO A 97 -16.70 10.34 3.19
C PRO A 97 -16.83 8.96 2.54
N ALA A 98 -17.24 8.95 1.27
CA ALA A 98 -17.50 7.73 0.52
C ALA A 98 -17.08 7.92 -0.94
N ALA A 99 -16.38 6.91 -1.48
CA ALA A 99 -15.98 6.84 -2.87
C ALA A 99 -16.53 5.56 -3.51
N LEU A 100 -16.94 5.68 -4.78
CA LEU A 100 -17.36 4.56 -5.60
C LEU A 100 -16.26 4.29 -6.62
N VAL A 101 -15.68 3.09 -6.61
CA VAL A 101 -14.54 2.73 -7.46
C VAL A 101 -14.94 1.57 -8.36
N MET A 102 -14.51 1.58 -9.62
CA MET A 102 -14.75 0.44 -10.51
C MET A 102 -14.13 -0.83 -9.93
N ARG A 103 -14.91 -1.93 -9.92
CA ARG A 103 -14.40 -3.21 -9.45
C ARG A 103 -13.47 -3.80 -10.50
N LEU A 104 -12.22 -4.01 -10.11
CA LEU A 104 -11.25 -4.75 -10.90
C LEU A 104 -11.47 -6.26 -10.76
N SER A 105 -11.16 -7.00 -11.82
CA SER A 105 -11.11 -8.47 -11.81
C SER A 105 -9.85 -8.98 -11.11
N GLY A 106 -9.75 -10.30 -10.93
CA GLY A 106 -8.64 -10.92 -10.22
C GLY A 106 -8.77 -10.96 -8.70
N ARG A 107 -7.69 -11.40 -8.06
CA ARG A 107 -7.58 -11.57 -6.60
C ARG A 107 -6.18 -11.23 -6.10
N GLY A 108 -6.08 -10.80 -4.86
CA GLY A 108 -4.81 -10.68 -4.16
C GLY A 108 -4.07 -12.02 -4.10
N VAL A 109 -2.75 -11.97 -3.95
CA VAL A 109 -1.89 -13.14 -3.85
C VAL A 109 -1.66 -13.47 -2.37
N ASN A 110 -2.28 -14.55 -1.88
CA ASN A 110 -2.17 -14.93 -0.47
C ASN A 110 -0.95 -15.81 -0.15
N ASP A 111 -0.43 -16.51 -1.16
CA ASP A 111 0.72 -17.41 -1.04
C ASP A 111 2.00 -16.74 -1.55
N VAL A 112 3.10 -17.50 -1.63
CA VAL A 112 4.34 -17.05 -2.28
C VAL A 112 4.07 -16.70 -3.74
N ALA A 113 4.49 -15.49 -4.16
CA ALA A 113 4.28 -15.02 -5.53
C ALA A 113 5.05 -15.86 -6.56
N SER A 114 4.50 -15.97 -7.77
CA SER A 114 5.21 -16.56 -8.89
C SER A 114 6.31 -15.62 -9.41
N ASN A 115 7.31 -16.17 -10.10
CA ASN A 115 8.34 -15.36 -10.76
C ASN A 115 7.76 -14.38 -11.79
N LYS A 116 6.66 -14.76 -12.47
CA LYS A 116 6.00 -13.91 -13.46
C LYS A 116 5.19 -12.80 -12.81
N GLN A 117 4.54 -13.07 -11.68
CA GLN A 117 3.87 -12.05 -10.88
C GLN A 117 4.89 -11.02 -10.37
N CYS A 118 6.02 -11.49 -9.83
CA CYS A 118 7.15 -10.62 -9.46
C CYS A 118 7.61 -9.75 -10.63
N GLN A 119 7.78 -10.34 -11.82
CA GLN A 119 8.12 -9.58 -13.02
C GLN A 119 7.07 -8.50 -13.35
N ALA A 120 5.77 -8.84 -13.29
CA ALA A 120 4.68 -7.89 -13.57
C ALA A 120 4.69 -6.70 -12.59
N ILE A 121 4.96 -6.97 -11.31
CA ILE A 121 5.08 -5.92 -10.27
C ILE A 121 6.28 -5.02 -10.50
N GLY A 122 7.44 -5.57 -10.85
CA GLY A 122 8.58 -4.74 -11.23
C GLY A 122 8.29 -3.88 -12.46
N ASP A 123 7.64 -4.45 -13.48
CA ASP A 123 7.28 -3.74 -14.72
C ASP A 123 6.30 -2.58 -14.43
N VAL A 124 5.25 -2.80 -13.64
CA VAL A 124 4.27 -1.74 -13.31
C VAL A 124 4.87 -0.66 -12.40
N LEU A 125 5.67 -1.03 -11.39
CA LEU A 125 6.25 -0.07 -10.46
C LEU A 125 7.27 0.84 -11.16
N GLY A 126 8.08 0.29 -12.07
CA GLY A 126 9.00 1.08 -12.89
C GLY A 126 8.26 2.08 -13.81
N LYS A 127 7.11 1.68 -14.38
CA LYS A 127 6.25 2.58 -15.15
C LYS A 127 5.62 3.65 -14.28
N MET A 128 5.05 3.27 -13.13
CA MET A 128 4.44 4.18 -12.15
C MET A 128 5.41 5.28 -11.74
N HIS A 129 6.62 4.91 -11.33
CA HIS A 129 7.62 5.91 -10.93
C HIS A 129 8.05 6.81 -12.07
N LYS A 130 8.10 6.30 -13.31
CA LYS A 130 8.45 7.11 -14.48
C LYS A 130 7.36 8.14 -14.80
N VAL A 131 6.10 7.73 -14.84
CA VAL A 131 4.98 8.63 -15.17
C VAL A 131 4.65 9.56 -13.99
N GLY A 132 4.77 9.06 -12.76
CA GLY A 132 4.52 9.78 -11.51
C GLY A 132 5.38 11.02 -11.32
N GLN A 133 6.52 11.15 -12.01
CA GLN A 133 7.30 12.39 -12.02
C GLN A 133 6.55 13.60 -12.59
N SER A 134 5.45 13.38 -13.32
CA SER A 134 4.59 14.43 -13.86
C SER A 134 3.32 14.69 -13.05
N PHE A 135 3.17 14.01 -11.90
CA PHE A 135 2.09 14.31 -10.96
C PHE A 135 2.46 15.57 -10.16
N GLU A 136 1.55 16.54 -10.13
CA GLU A 136 1.84 17.90 -9.60
C GLU A 136 1.51 18.06 -8.11
N GLU A 137 0.61 17.24 -7.58
CA GLU A 137 0.22 17.34 -6.18
C GLU A 137 1.25 16.64 -5.29
N HIS A 138 1.38 17.17 -4.08
CA HIS A 138 2.39 16.73 -3.13
C HIS A 138 1.76 16.38 -1.78
N ARG A 139 2.18 15.25 -1.22
CA ARG A 139 1.77 14.80 0.11
C ARG A 139 2.97 14.18 0.81
N PRO A 140 3.44 14.73 1.95
CA PRO A 140 4.57 14.17 2.66
C PRO A 140 4.25 12.79 3.24
N THR A 141 5.25 11.92 3.30
CA THR A 141 5.15 10.65 4.02
C THR A 141 4.77 10.86 5.49
N GLN A 142 3.77 10.13 5.97
CA GLN A 142 3.40 10.09 7.38
C GLN A 142 4.15 8.98 8.15
N ARG A 143 4.94 8.15 7.45
CA ARG A 143 5.65 6.99 8.01
C ARG A 143 7.18 7.14 7.89
N GLY A 144 7.64 8.38 7.75
CA GLY A 144 9.06 8.75 7.63
C GLY A 144 9.87 8.59 8.93
N PRO A 145 11.12 9.11 8.95
CA PRO A 145 12.02 9.01 10.10
C PRO A 145 11.45 9.48 11.44
N ASP A 146 10.72 10.60 11.46
CA ASP A 146 10.13 11.15 12.69
C ASP A 146 9.11 10.17 13.29
N TRP A 147 8.20 9.65 12.45
CA TRP A 147 7.24 8.63 12.86
C TRP A 147 7.93 7.36 13.37
N ARG A 148 9.03 6.92 12.73
CA ARG A 148 9.80 5.75 13.19
C ARG A 148 10.39 5.98 14.59
N ASN A 149 10.95 7.16 14.85
CA ASN A 149 11.49 7.52 16.17
C ASN A 149 10.39 7.59 17.24
N GLU A 150 9.26 8.24 16.95
CA GLU A 150 8.12 8.33 17.87
C GLU A 150 7.53 6.96 18.19
N SER A 151 7.42 6.09 17.18
CA SER A 151 6.95 4.71 17.35
C SER A 151 7.89 3.92 18.24
N ALA A 152 9.21 4.09 18.06
CA ALA A 152 10.20 3.42 18.89
C ALA A 152 10.15 3.85 20.35
N ILE A 153 9.90 5.14 20.64
CA ILE A 153 9.72 5.62 22.02
C ILE A 153 8.57 4.86 22.72
N LYS A 154 7.46 4.62 22.02
CA LYS A 154 6.30 3.89 22.55
C LYS A 154 6.59 2.39 22.71
N LEU A 155 7.33 1.79 21.77
CA LEU A 155 7.53 0.35 21.69
C LEU A 155 8.69 -0.18 22.54
N LEU A 156 9.80 0.56 22.66
CA LEU A 156 11.00 0.12 23.38
C LEU A 156 10.74 -0.44 24.80
N PRO A 157 9.81 0.12 25.60
CA PRO A 157 9.48 -0.42 26.92
C PRO A 157 8.74 -1.77 26.90
N LEU A 158 8.19 -2.16 25.75
CA LEU A 158 7.35 -3.35 25.56
C LEU A 158 8.12 -4.52 24.90
N LEU A 159 9.26 -4.23 24.29
CA LEU A 159 10.10 -5.21 23.60
C LEU A 159 11.01 -5.96 24.58
N ASP A 160 11.39 -7.19 24.20
CA ASP A 160 12.48 -7.88 24.89
C ASP A 160 13.84 -7.19 24.63
N ASN A 161 14.87 -7.58 25.38
CA ASN A 161 16.19 -6.95 25.28
C ASN A 161 16.80 -7.08 23.87
N GLU A 162 16.62 -8.21 23.19
CA GLU A 162 17.19 -8.44 21.87
C GLU A 162 16.53 -7.53 20.82
N GLN A 163 15.20 -7.48 20.82
CA GLN A 163 14.42 -6.63 19.92
C GLN A 163 14.67 -5.15 20.20
N ALA A 164 14.76 -4.75 21.47
CA ALA A 164 15.05 -3.36 21.85
C ALA A 164 16.44 -2.91 21.36
N ASP A 165 17.46 -3.75 21.51
CA ASP A 165 18.82 -3.45 21.03
C ASP A 165 18.89 -3.44 19.49
N LEU A 166 18.16 -4.36 18.83
CA LEU A 166 18.01 -4.35 17.38
C LEU A 166 17.36 -3.05 16.90
N LEU A 167 16.27 -2.61 17.53
CA LEU A 167 15.56 -1.38 17.17
C LEU A 167 16.44 -0.14 17.35
N ARG A 168 17.12 0.00 18.49
CA ARG A 168 18.03 1.14 18.75
C ARG A 168 19.14 1.22 17.70
N SER A 169 19.83 0.09 17.46
CA SER A 169 20.91 0.04 16.47
C SER A 169 20.42 0.24 15.04
N GLU A 170 19.18 -0.16 14.72
CA GLU A 170 18.60 0.12 13.41
C GLU A 170 18.34 1.62 13.23
N LEU A 171 17.74 2.28 14.22
CA LEU A 171 17.48 3.73 14.15
C LEU A 171 18.77 4.53 14.00
N GLU A 172 19.84 4.12 14.70
CA GLU A 172 21.16 4.72 14.55
C GLU A 172 21.71 4.55 13.12
N PHE A 173 21.61 3.34 12.55
CA PHE A 173 22.00 3.08 11.16
C PHE A 173 21.20 3.93 10.16
N GLN A 174 19.91 4.16 10.44
CA GLN A 174 18.99 4.91 9.60
C GLN A 174 19.01 6.43 9.85
N ALA A 175 19.88 6.94 10.73
CA ALA A 175 19.87 8.33 11.19
C ALA A 175 20.00 9.36 10.06
N ASN A 176 20.70 9.00 8.97
CA ASN A 176 20.93 9.88 7.83
C ASN A 176 19.89 9.71 6.69
N TYR A 177 18.80 8.97 6.91
CA TYR A 177 17.80 8.66 5.88
C TYR A 177 17.21 9.93 5.25
N ALA A 178 16.89 10.95 6.06
CA ALA A 178 16.25 12.18 5.58
C ALA A 178 17.18 13.11 4.77
N GLN A 179 18.49 12.86 4.82
CA GLN A 179 19.52 13.68 4.17
C GLN A 179 20.02 13.07 2.87
N LEU A 180 19.40 11.97 2.41
CA LEU A 180 19.78 11.32 1.16
C LEU A 180 19.31 12.18 -0.02
N ASP A 181 20.21 12.44 -0.95
CA ASP A 181 19.94 13.10 -2.22
C ASP A 181 19.59 12.04 -3.27
N LEU A 182 18.38 11.50 -3.16
CA LEU A 182 17.86 10.46 -4.05
C LEU A 182 16.59 10.93 -4.75
N PRO A 183 16.26 10.41 -5.94
CA PRO A 183 15.03 10.76 -6.62
C PRO A 183 13.79 10.44 -5.79
N THR A 184 12.92 11.43 -5.64
CA THR A 184 11.62 11.33 -4.97
C THR A 184 10.47 11.44 -5.99
N GLY A 185 9.27 11.07 -5.58
CA GLY A 185 8.04 11.33 -6.31
C GLY A 185 6.86 10.59 -5.68
N VAL A 186 5.72 10.61 -6.35
CA VAL A 186 4.55 9.85 -5.91
C VAL A 186 4.85 8.34 -5.93
N THR A 187 4.67 7.72 -4.78
CA THR A 187 4.83 6.28 -4.53
C THR A 187 3.53 5.67 -4.05
N HIS A 188 3.37 4.36 -4.20
CA HIS A 188 2.28 3.63 -3.53
C HIS A 188 2.57 3.44 -2.04
N SER A 189 3.84 3.23 -1.68
CA SER A 189 4.35 2.98 -0.33
C SER A 189 3.80 1.74 0.39
N ASP A 190 2.99 0.94 -0.29
CA ASP A 190 2.26 -0.20 0.32
C ASP A 190 1.88 -1.26 -0.74
N LEU A 191 2.64 -1.38 -1.83
CA LEU A 191 2.34 -2.31 -2.92
C LEU A 191 2.71 -3.76 -2.54
N PHE A 192 1.90 -4.33 -1.66
CA PHE A 192 1.96 -5.72 -1.24
C PHE A 192 1.13 -6.64 -2.14
N ARG A 193 1.31 -7.94 -1.95
CA ARG A 193 0.62 -9.01 -2.67
C ARG A 193 -0.90 -8.97 -2.52
N ASP A 194 -1.42 -8.47 -1.40
CA ASP A 194 -2.85 -8.27 -1.18
C ASP A 194 -3.41 -7.04 -1.91
N ASN A 195 -2.55 -6.06 -2.24
CA ASN A 195 -2.92 -4.82 -2.95
C ASN A 195 -2.74 -4.89 -4.47
N ALA A 196 -2.38 -6.05 -5.03
CA ALA A 196 -2.31 -6.28 -6.46
C ALA A 196 -3.17 -7.49 -6.86
N LEU A 197 -4.08 -7.25 -7.79
CA LEU A 197 -5.06 -8.22 -8.25
C LEU A 197 -4.56 -8.95 -9.49
N PHE A 198 -4.53 -10.28 -9.42
CA PHE A 198 -4.06 -11.14 -10.49
C PHE A 198 -5.11 -12.15 -10.96
N GLU A 199 -5.06 -12.47 -12.25
CA GLU A 199 -5.66 -13.67 -12.85
C GLU A 199 -4.54 -14.57 -13.36
N GLY A 200 -4.23 -15.63 -12.61
CA GLY A 200 -3.01 -16.39 -12.84
C GLY A 200 -1.77 -15.51 -12.64
N ASP A 201 -1.01 -15.29 -13.71
CA ASP A 201 0.19 -14.45 -13.70
C ASP A 201 -0.04 -13.05 -14.31
N GLU A 202 -1.27 -12.74 -14.74
CA GLU A 202 -1.61 -11.46 -15.37
C GLU A 202 -2.15 -10.47 -14.34
N LEU A 203 -1.46 -9.32 -14.22
CA LEU A 203 -1.88 -8.22 -13.35
C LEU A 203 -3.12 -7.54 -13.93
N GLN A 204 -4.23 -7.61 -13.20
CA GLN A 204 -5.50 -6.96 -13.54
C GLN A 204 -5.58 -5.55 -12.96
N GLY A 205 -4.96 -5.32 -11.80
CA GLY A 205 -4.65 -3.97 -11.35
C GLY A 205 -4.25 -3.86 -9.89
N ILE A 206 -4.02 -2.62 -9.50
CA ILE A 206 -3.49 -2.19 -8.20
C ILE A 206 -4.59 -1.42 -7.48
N ILE A 207 -4.75 -1.72 -6.20
CA ILE A 207 -5.74 -1.11 -5.31
C ILE A 207 -5.05 -0.48 -4.10
N ASP A 208 -5.81 0.21 -3.26
CA ASP A 208 -5.37 0.72 -1.96
C ASP A 208 -4.21 1.73 -2.01
N PHE A 209 -4.44 2.85 -2.70
CA PHE A 209 -3.50 3.98 -2.75
C PHE A 209 -3.55 4.88 -1.52
N TYR A 210 -4.17 4.47 -0.41
CA TYR A 210 -4.36 5.33 0.77
C TYR A 210 -3.07 5.54 1.59
N TYR A 211 -1.97 4.88 1.22
CA TYR A 211 -0.62 5.18 1.69
C TYR A 211 0.21 6.00 0.71
N ALA A 212 -0.34 6.38 -0.44
CA ALA A 212 0.41 7.10 -1.46
C ALA A 212 0.91 8.45 -0.94
N CYS A 213 2.18 8.75 -1.22
CA CYS A 213 2.84 9.97 -0.79
C CYS A 213 4.11 10.22 -1.61
N ASP A 214 4.69 11.39 -1.43
CA ASP A 214 6.04 11.71 -1.86
C ASP A 214 7.05 11.03 -0.96
N GLU A 215 7.84 10.14 -1.55
CA GLU A 215 8.91 9.39 -0.89
C GLU A 215 10.01 9.08 -1.92
N TYR A 216 11.15 8.57 -1.46
CA TYR A 216 12.16 8.02 -2.36
C TYR A 216 11.57 6.90 -3.24
N LEU A 217 11.73 7.00 -4.56
CA LEU A 217 11.23 5.96 -5.49
C LEU A 217 11.87 4.59 -5.21
N LEU A 218 13.08 4.60 -4.64
CA LEU A 218 13.79 3.40 -4.23
C LEU A 218 13.15 2.75 -2.99
N TYR A 219 12.56 3.54 -2.10
CA TYR A 219 11.84 3.02 -0.94
C TYR A 219 10.61 2.21 -1.35
N ASP A 220 9.81 2.69 -2.31
CA ASP A 220 8.64 1.95 -2.79
C ASP A 220 9.02 0.62 -3.46
N LEU A 221 10.13 0.60 -4.19
CA LEU A 221 10.71 -0.64 -4.72
C LEU A 221 11.15 -1.60 -3.59
N ALA A 222 11.74 -1.06 -2.51
CA ALA A 222 12.11 -1.85 -1.35
C ALA A 222 10.89 -2.44 -0.62
N VAL A 223 9.78 -1.71 -0.55
CA VAL A 223 8.49 -2.21 -0.03
C VAL A 223 8.05 -3.43 -0.84
N ALA A 224 8.02 -3.32 -2.17
CA ALA A 224 7.63 -4.42 -3.04
C ALA A 224 8.58 -5.62 -2.89
N VAL A 225 9.89 -5.41 -2.88
CA VAL A 225 10.87 -6.49 -2.71
C VAL A 225 10.67 -7.24 -1.38
N ASN A 226 10.41 -6.51 -0.30
CA ASN A 226 10.27 -7.13 1.03
C ASN A 226 9.03 -8.04 1.14
N ASP A 227 7.95 -7.79 0.40
CA ASP A 227 6.76 -8.64 0.45
C ASP A 227 6.71 -9.68 -0.69
N TRP A 228 7.02 -9.26 -1.93
CA TRP A 228 6.86 -10.11 -3.11
C TRP A 228 7.97 -11.15 -3.25
N CYS A 229 9.18 -10.86 -2.77
CA CYS A 229 10.33 -11.72 -3.00
C CYS A 229 10.56 -12.76 -1.89
N ILE A 230 9.60 -13.02 -1.00
CA ILE A 230 9.80 -13.99 0.10
C ILE A 230 9.63 -15.44 -0.34
N ASP A 231 10.23 -16.39 0.37
CA ASP A 231 9.94 -17.83 0.32
C ASP A 231 8.89 -18.25 1.35
N GLU A 232 8.62 -19.56 1.42
CA GLU A 232 7.69 -20.16 2.39
C GLU A 232 8.09 -19.92 3.85
N ASN A 233 9.35 -19.53 4.11
CA ASN A 233 9.85 -19.21 5.45
C ASN A 233 9.75 -17.71 5.78
N GLY A 234 9.30 -16.88 4.82
CA GLY A 234 9.25 -15.43 4.93
C GLY A 234 10.58 -14.73 4.72
N LEU A 235 11.54 -15.36 4.03
CA LEU A 235 12.86 -14.79 3.74
C LEU A 235 13.01 -14.48 2.26
N ILE A 236 13.78 -13.45 1.93
CA ILE A 236 14.04 -13.05 0.54
C ILE A 236 14.68 -14.20 -0.23
N GLU A 237 14.04 -14.55 -1.34
CA GLU A 237 14.45 -15.52 -2.34
C GLU A 237 15.02 -14.78 -3.56
N ASN A 238 16.20 -15.22 -3.99
CA ASN A 238 17.00 -14.47 -4.95
C ASN A 238 16.40 -14.47 -6.37
N THR A 239 15.72 -15.53 -6.79
CA THR A 239 15.12 -15.61 -8.13
C THR A 239 14.01 -14.57 -8.28
N ARG A 240 13.08 -14.49 -7.32
CA ARG A 240 12.02 -13.46 -7.31
C ARG A 240 12.58 -12.05 -7.23
N TYR A 241 13.59 -11.85 -6.38
CA TYR A 241 14.32 -10.58 -6.29
C TYR A 241 14.86 -10.16 -7.66
N GLN A 242 15.54 -11.07 -8.37
CA GLN A 242 16.06 -10.78 -9.71
C GLN A 242 14.94 -10.47 -10.72
N MET A 243 13.77 -11.12 -10.63
CA MET A 243 12.64 -10.85 -11.52
C MET A 243 12.06 -9.44 -11.33
N ILE A 244 11.82 -9.01 -10.08
CA ILE A 244 11.35 -7.64 -9.81
C ILE A 244 12.38 -6.61 -10.26
N MET A 245 13.64 -6.78 -9.87
CA MET A 245 14.68 -5.80 -10.17
C MET A 245 14.90 -5.65 -11.68
N ALA A 246 15.01 -6.77 -12.41
CA ALA A 246 15.22 -6.73 -13.86
C ALA A 246 14.01 -6.15 -14.61
N ALA A 247 12.79 -6.32 -14.09
CA ALA A 247 11.59 -5.72 -14.67
C ALA A 247 11.52 -4.21 -14.43
N TYR A 248 11.73 -3.78 -13.19
CA TYR A 248 11.77 -2.37 -12.83
C TYR A 248 12.79 -1.59 -13.66
N MET A 249 14.02 -2.13 -13.76
CA MET A 249 15.13 -1.48 -14.46
C MET A 249 14.89 -1.31 -15.97
N ARG A 250 13.95 -2.04 -16.59
CA ARG A 250 13.55 -1.80 -17.99
C ARG A 250 12.84 -0.47 -18.20
N HIS A 251 12.24 0.08 -17.15
CA HIS A 251 11.47 1.32 -17.21
C HIS A 251 12.19 2.50 -16.56
N ARG A 252 12.95 2.22 -15.48
CA ARG A 252 13.72 3.22 -14.74
C ARG A 252 15.00 2.61 -14.19
N GLU A 253 16.14 3.03 -14.72
CA GLU A 253 17.44 2.60 -14.23
C GLU A 253 17.81 3.38 -12.94
N PRO A 254 18.15 2.70 -11.84
CA PRO A 254 18.61 3.35 -10.63
C PRO A 254 19.92 4.12 -10.84
N THR A 255 20.05 5.27 -10.20
CA THR A 255 21.30 6.01 -10.12
C THR A 255 22.35 5.27 -9.28
N LYS A 256 23.61 5.72 -9.36
CA LYS A 256 24.69 5.15 -8.52
C LYS A 256 24.42 5.34 -7.02
N ASP A 257 23.86 6.48 -6.64
CA ASP A 257 23.57 6.80 -5.25
C ASP A 257 22.37 5.98 -4.73
N GLU A 258 21.39 5.70 -5.60
CA GLU A 258 20.32 4.74 -5.29
C GLU A 258 20.87 3.33 -5.08
N LEU A 259 21.74 2.84 -5.98
CA LEU A 259 22.36 1.52 -5.81
C LEU A 259 23.19 1.44 -4.51
N ALA A 260 23.93 2.50 -4.18
CA ALA A 260 24.70 2.59 -2.94
C ALA A 260 23.80 2.62 -1.70
N SER A 261 22.58 3.16 -1.82
CA SER A 261 21.61 3.28 -0.73
C SER A 261 20.62 2.10 -0.66
N TRP A 262 20.75 1.11 -1.55
CA TRP A 262 19.73 0.07 -1.72
C TRP A 262 19.46 -0.75 -0.46
N SER A 263 20.52 -1.17 0.23
CA SER A 263 20.34 -1.92 1.48
C SER A 263 19.72 -1.08 2.60
N LEU A 264 20.09 0.20 2.67
CA LEU A 264 19.48 1.13 3.60
C LEU A 264 17.97 1.25 3.36
N MET A 265 17.52 1.28 2.10
CA MET A 265 16.10 1.29 1.74
C MET A 265 15.37 -0.01 2.08
N LEU A 266 15.95 -1.17 1.75
CA LEU A 266 15.40 -2.48 2.11
C LEU A 266 15.14 -2.60 3.61
N ARG A 267 16.11 -2.15 4.43
CA ARG A 267 16.00 -2.12 5.88
C ARG A 267 15.01 -1.08 6.39
N ALA A 268 14.96 0.10 5.78
CA ALA A 268 14.01 1.15 6.14
C ALA A 268 12.55 0.69 5.92
N ALA A 269 12.26 0.08 4.77
CA ALA A 269 10.95 -0.48 4.47
C ALA A 269 10.59 -1.61 5.47
N ALA A 270 11.50 -2.55 5.71
CA ALA A 270 11.26 -3.63 6.67
C ALA A 270 11.01 -3.10 8.10
N LEU A 271 11.79 -2.11 8.53
CA LEU A 271 11.60 -1.43 9.82
C LEU A 271 10.23 -0.77 9.92
N ARG A 272 9.77 -0.04 8.89
CA ARG A 272 8.47 0.64 8.90
C ARG A 272 7.34 -0.36 9.21
N PHE A 273 7.30 -1.47 8.49
CA PHE A 273 6.25 -2.46 8.66
C PHE A 273 6.36 -3.27 9.95
N TRP A 274 7.58 -3.56 10.40
CA TRP A 274 7.79 -4.16 11.71
C TRP A 274 7.23 -3.26 12.83
N LEU A 275 7.55 -1.95 12.80
CA LEU A 275 7.02 -0.98 13.76
C LEU A 275 5.50 -0.83 13.67
N SER A 276 4.93 -0.79 12.46
CA SER A 276 3.48 -0.70 12.29
C SER A 276 2.77 -1.89 12.93
N ARG A 277 3.19 -3.12 12.60
CA ARG A 277 2.58 -4.33 13.16
C ARG A 277 2.77 -4.45 14.67
N LEU A 278 3.91 -3.99 15.20
CA LEU A 278 4.13 -3.92 16.65
C LEU A 278 3.19 -2.92 17.33
N LEU A 279 2.96 -1.76 16.72
CA LEU A 279 2.00 -0.79 17.25
C LEU A 279 0.59 -1.39 17.24
N ASP A 280 0.18 -2.03 16.16
CA ASP A 280 -1.14 -2.67 16.07
C ASP A 280 -1.29 -3.81 17.10
N LEU A 281 -0.21 -4.55 17.37
CA LEU A 281 -0.19 -5.62 18.38
C LEU A 281 -0.32 -5.09 19.82
N HIS A 282 0.39 -4.00 20.15
CA HIS A 282 0.49 -3.49 21.53
C HIS A 282 -0.53 -2.40 21.85
N PHE A 283 -1.00 -1.69 20.83
CA PHE A 283 -1.96 -0.60 20.93
C PHE A 283 -3.09 -0.81 19.91
N PRO A 284 -3.80 -1.96 19.97
CA PRO A 284 -4.90 -2.24 19.05
C PRO A 284 -5.98 -1.18 19.20
N ARG A 285 -6.57 -0.77 18.08
CA ARG A 285 -7.69 0.17 18.07
C ARG A 285 -8.99 -0.55 18.44
N ASP A 286 -9.94 0.20 18.99
CA ASP A 286 -11.25 -0.32 19.34
C ASP A 286 -11.92 -0.92 18.10
N GLY A 287 -12.15 -2.25 18.12
CA GLY A 287 -12.78 -2.99 17.02
C GLY A 287 -11.85 -3.89 16.18
N GLU A 288 -10.53 -3.84 16.37
CA GLU A 288 -9.52 -4.61 15.62
C GLU A 288 -9.36 -6.08 16.06
N LEU A 289 -10.40 -6.70 16.62
CA LEU A 289 -10.26 -7.98 17.32
C LEU A 289 -9.94 -9.21 16.44
N THR A 290 -9.76 -9.10 15.12
CA THR A 290 -9.73 -10.29 14.26
C THR A 290 -8.61 -10.47 13.24
N HIS A 291 -7.72 -9.50 12.93
CA HIS A 291 -6.68 -9.72 11.89
C HIS A 291 -5.35 -8.96 12.09
N THR A 292 -4.74 -8.99 13.28
CA THR A 292 -3.39 -8.42 13.48
C THR A 292 -2.33 -9.24 12.71
N LYS A 293 -1.66 -8.64 11.72
CA LYS A 293 -0.56 -9.27 10.97
C LYS A 293 0.64 -9.53 11.92
N ASN A 294 1.32 -10.67 11.78
CA ASN A 294 2.43 -11.02 12.68
C ASN A 294 3.63 -10.07 12.50
N PRO A 295 4.09 -9.35 13.54
CA PRO A 295 5.26 -8.47 13.44
C PRO A 295 6.55 -9.23 13.07
N ASP A 296 6.66 -10.51 13.42
CA ASP A 296 7.88 -11.30 13.21
C ASP A 296 8.22 -11.51 11.72
N ASP A 297 7.24 -11.41 10.82
CA ASP A 297 7.49 -11.56 9.39
C ASP A 297 8.48 -10.49 8.90
N PHE A 298 8.26 -9.22 9.27
CA PHE A 298 9.14 -8.12 8.90
C PHE A 298 10.40 -8.05 9.78
N LEU A 299 10.37 -8.57 11.00
CA LEU A 299 11.57 -8.72 11.82
C LEU A 299 12.57 -9.69 11.17
N LYS A 300 12.10 -10.82 10.61
CA LYS A 300 12.96 -11.78 9.89
C LYS A 300 13.61 -11.15 8.67
N ILE A 301 12.82 -10.45 7.85
CA ILE A 301 13.30 -9.74 6.66
C ILE A 301 14.36 -8.69 7.05
N LEU A 302 14.08 -7.88 8.08
CA LEU A 302 15.03 -6.89 8.59
C LEU A 302 16.34 -7.53 9.06
N LYS A 303 16.25 -8.62 9.84
CA LYS A 303 17.43 -9.39 10.29
C LYS A 303 18.23 -9.95 9.11
N GLN A 304 17.56 -10.44 8.06
CA GLN A 304 18.22 -10.97 6.86
C GLN A 304 19.01 -9.87 6.13
N HIS A 305 18.41 -8.71 5.88
CA HIS A 305 19.09 -7.60 5.21
C HIS A 305 20.30 -7.10 6.01
N ARG A 306 20.16 -6.95 7.33
CA ARG A 306 21.28 -6.62 8.23
C ARG A 306 22.42 -7.63 8.16
N ALA A 307 22.09 -8.92 8.07
CA ALA A 307 23.10 -9.98 7.98
C ALA A 307 23.83 -10.01 6.63
N ASN A 308 23.19 -9.54 5.55
CA ASN A 308 23.79 -9.45 4.23
C ASN A 308 24.75 -8.25 4.12
N ASP A 309 24.43 -7.12 4.74
CA ASP A 309 25.33 -5.95 4.82
C ASP A 309 26.65 -6.26 5.50
N ASN A 310 26.60 -7.07 6.56
CA ASN A 310 27.82 -7.46 7.29
C ASN A 310 28.74 -8.40 6.50
N LYS A 311 28.31 -8.88 5.32
CA LYS A 311 29.08 -9.79 4.45
C LYS A 311 29.67 -9.10 3.22
N SER A 312 29.23 -7.88 2.90
CA SER A 312 29.71 -7.03 1.79
C SER A 312 30.79 -6.06 2.24
#